data_AF-A0AAX6DLV1-F1
#
_entry.id   AF-A0AAX6DLV1-F1
#
_cell.length_a   1.000
_cell.length_b   1.000
_cell.length_c   1.000
_cell.angle_alpha   90.00
_cell.angle_beta   90.00
_cell.angle_gamma   90.00
#
_symmetry.space_group_name_H-M   'P 1'
#
loop_
_entity.id
_entity.type
_entity.pdbx_description
1 polymer ?
#
loop_
_entity_poly.entity_id
_entity_poly.type
_entity_poly.pdbx_seq_one_letter_code
_entity_poly.pdbx_strand_id
1 'polypeptide(L)'
;MVKDASQGISFICNNIASYGGDPNRIYLVGQSAGAHIAACALVDQAIKECGEGESTTWSVSQLKAYFGLSGGYNMVNLVDHFHGRGLYRSIFLSIMEGEQSLKRFSPEVVVRNLKFRHAVSLLPRIILFHGTGDYSIPSDASKSFADALRSAGVQVELILYKGKTHTDLFIQDPLRGGRDELLENIIQVIHAGDEVALAKDAVAPPARRLVPEFMLQLARKMSPF
;
A
#
# COMPACT_ATOMS: atom_id res chain seq x y z
N MET A 1 12.42 3.58 9.90
CA MET A 1 11.11 3.52 9.21
C MET A 1 10.55 2.10 9.08
N VAL A 2 11.15 1.19 8.30
CA VAL A 2 10.60 -0.17 8.11
C VAL A 2 10.49 -0.96 9.42
N LYS A 3 11.54 -0.90 10.26
CA LYS A 3 11.52 -1.52 11.61
C LYS A 3 10.42 -0.94 12.49
N ASP A 4 10.24 0.38 12.47
CA ASP A 4 9.24 1.08 13.28
C ASP A 4 7.82 0.69 12.84
N ALA A 5 7.58 0.61 11.51
CA ALA A 5 6.31 0.13 10.98
C ALA A 5 6.02 -1.32 11.38
N SER A 6 7.03 -2.21 11.30
CA SER A 6 6.92 -3.60 11.77
C SER A 6 6.60 -3.68 13.27
N GLN A 7 7.22 -2.83 14.10
CA GLN A 7 6.88 -2.74 15.53
C GLN A 7 5.46 -2.23 15.78
N GLY A 8 4.99 -1.24 15.00
CA GLY A 8 3.62 -0.77 15.06
C GLY A 8 2.60 -1.86 14.70
N ILE A 9 2.88 -2.65 13.65
CA ILE A 9 2.05 -3.79 13.28
C ILE A 9 2.05 -4.83 14.40
N SER A 10 3.22 -5.18 14.95
CA SER A 10 3.36 -6.09 16.09
C SER A 10 2.51 -5.65 17.28
N PHE A 11 2.54 -4.35 17.62
CA PHE A 11 1.74 -3.81 18.70
C PHE A 11 0.24 -4.03 18.46
N ILE A 12 -0.25 -3.72 17.26
CA ILE A 12 -1.67 -3.94 16.92
C ILE A 12 -2.02 -5.43 16.99
N CYS A 13 -1.25 -6.30 16.35
CA CYS A 13 -1.48 -7.74 16.36
C CYS A 13 -1.58 -8.33 17.78
N ASN A 14 -0.82 -7.78 18.73
CA ASN A 14 -0.76 -8.29 20.10
C ASN A 14 -1.74 -7.60 21.07
N ASN A 15 -2.23 -6.41 20.76
CA ASN A 15 -3.00 -5.60 21.72
C ASN A 15 -4.40 -5.20 21.23
N ILE A 16 -4.75 -5.40 19.95
CA ILE A 16 -6.01 -4.86 19.40
C ILE A 16 -7.26 -5.31 20.17
N ALA A 17 -7.26 -6.52 20.71
CA ALA A 17 -8.35 -7.06 21.52
C ALA A 17 -8.62 -6.24 22.79
N SER A 18 -7.59 -5.73 23.47
CA SER A 18 -7.77 -4.88 24.66
C SER A 18 -8.36 -3.51 24.34
N TYR A 19 -8.31 -3.09 23.07
CA TYR A 19 -8.94 -1.88 22.57
C TYR A 19 -10.32 -2.12 21.94
N GLY A 20 -10.86 -3.34 22.05
CA GLY A 20 -12.17 -3.71 21.51
C GLY A 20 -12.19 -4.03 20.01
N GLY A 21 -11.02 -4.11 19.35
CA GLY A 21 -10.95 -4.56 17.97
C GLY A 21 -10.83 -6.09 17.86
N ASP A 22 -11.21 -6.63 16.71
CA ASP A 22 -11.19 -8.07 16.45
C ASP A 22 -9.79 -8.50 15.93
N PRO A 23 -9.03 -9.35 16.67
CA PRO A 23 -7.71 -9.82 16.24
C PRO A 23 -7.76 -10.67 14.97
N ASN A 24 -8.94 -11.15 14.55
CA ASN A 24 -9.13 -11.89 13.30
C ASN A 24 -9.50 -10.99 12.12
N ARG A 25 -9.59 -9.66 12.30
CA ARG A 25 -9.97 -8.71 11.27
C ARG A 25 -9.00 -7.53 11.19
N ILE A 26 -7.70 -7.86 11.09
CA ILE A 26 -6.63 -6.86 10.95
C ILE A 26 -6.32 -6.64 9.48
N TYR A 27 -6.34 -5.39 9.03
CA TYR A 27 -6.00 -4.98 7.67
C TYR A 27 -4.93 -3.91 7.72
N LEU A 28 -3.97 -3.96 6.80
CA LEU A 28 -2.92 -2.94 6.68
C LEU A 28 -3.21 -2.05 5.48
N VAL A 29 -3.14 -0.73 5.66
CA VAL A 29 -3.24 0.24 4.57
C VAL A 29 -1.99 1.09 4.56
N GLY A 30 -1.39 1.27 3.38
CA GLY A 30 -0.27 2.20 3.20
C GLY A 30 -0.49 3.06 1.96
N GLN A 31 -0.06 4.32 2.02
CA GLN A 31 -0.18 5.28 0.92
C GLN A 31 1.19 5.86 0.56
N SER A 32 1.52 5.93 -0.74
CA SER A 32 2.78 6.47 -1.26
C SER A 32 4.02 5.87 -0.55
N ALA A 33 4.82 6.68 0.14
CA ALA A 33 5.94 6.19 0.94
C ALA A 33 5.49 5.22 2.05
N GLY A 34 4.31 5.42 2.64
CA GLY A 34 3.71 4.46 3.58
C GLY A 34 3.37 3.11 2.94
N ALA A 35 2.97 3.09 1.66
CA ALA A 35 2.74 1.85 0.92
C ALA A 35 4.06 1.11 0.64
N HIS A 36 5.12 1.86 0.34
CA HIS A 36 6.48 1.32 0.21
C HIS A 36 6.97 0.71 1.54
N ILE A 37 6.87 1.46 2.64
CA ILE A 37 7.31 1.03 3.97
C ILE A 37 6.53 -0.20 4.43
N ALA A 38 5.20 -0.21 4.25
CA ALA A 38 4.34 -1.35 4.58
C ALA A 38 4.73 -2.59 3.77
N ALA A 39 4.92 -2.46 2.46
CA ALA A 39 5.36 -3.58 1.62
C ALA A 39 6.74 -4.12 2.04
N CYS A 40 7.71 -3.24 2.33
CA CYS A 40 9.01 -3.65 2.88
C CYS A 40 8.85 -4.38 4.21
N ALA A 41 8.02 -3.87 5.12
CA ALA A 41 7.80 -4.45 6.44
C ALA A 41 7.18 -5.86 6.35
N LEU A 42 6.20 -6.05 5.46
CA LEU A 42 5.58 -7.37 5.22
C LEU A 42 6.58 -8.36 4.63
N VAL A 43 7.35 -7.97 3.62
CA VAL A 43 8.34 -8.85 2.97
C VAL A 43 9.46 -9.20 3.94
N ASP A 44 10.01 -8.23 4.67
CA ASP A 44 11.03 -8.47 5.70
C ASP A 44 10.50 -9.39 6.80
N GLN A 45 9.25 -9.18 7.25
CA GLN A 45 8.64 -10.02 8.27
C GLN A 45 8.46 -11.47 7.80
N ALA A 46 7.93 -11.65 6.60
CA ALA A 46 7.74 -12.99 6.03
C ALA A 46 9.08 -13.74 5.87
N ILE A 47 10.16 -13.03 5.51
CA ILE A 47 11.52 -13.62 5.45
C ILE A 47 12.00 -14.04 6.83
N LYS A 48 11.78 -13.21 7.87
CA LYS A 48 12.15 -13.56 9.25
C LYS A 48 11.39 -14.77 9.77
N GLU A 49 10.10 -14.89 9.45
CA GLU A 49 9.27 -16.04 9.85
C GLU A 49 9.78 -17.39 9.30
N CYS A 50 10.47 -17.37 8.16
CA CYS A 50 11.11 -18.56 7.61
C CYS A 50 12.55 -18.78 8.12
N GLY A 51 13.14 -17.85 8.87
CA GLY A 51 14.48 -17.97 9.40
C GLY A 51 14.53 -18.90 10.61
N GLU A 52 15.44 -19.87 10.61
CA GLU A 52 15.67 -20.74 11.77
C GLU A 52 16.24 -19.92 12.95
N GLY A 53 15.48 -19.77 14.02
CA GLY A 53 15.97 -19.24 15.31
C GLY A 53 15.65 -17.77 15.62
N GLU A 54 14.97 -17.03 14.74
CA GLU A 54 14.46 -15.70 15.09
C GLU A 54 13.04 -15.81 15.67
N SER A 55 12.89 -15.51 16.96
CA SER A 55 11.55 -15.36 17.57
C SER A 55 10.86 -14.13 16.97
N THR A 56 9.75 -14.34 16.26
CA THR A 56 8.91 -13.27 15.73
C THR A 56 7.82 -12.90 16.73
N THR A 57 7.55 -11.60 16.88
CA THR A 57 6.52 -11.10 17.81
C THR A 57 5.14 -10.96 17.17
N TRP A 58 5.04 -11.18 15.86
CA TRP A 58 3.81 -11.17 15.07
C TRP A 58 4.03 -11.95 13.78
N SER A 59 2.95 -12.37 13.12
CA SER A 59 3.00 -13.05 11.83
C SER A 59 2.23 -12.30 10.75
N VAL A 60 2.74 -12.28 9.53
CA VAL A 60 2.05 -11.77 8.34
C VAL A 60 0.69 -12.45 8.11
N SER A 61 0.52 -13.70 8.58
CA SER A 61 -0.74 -14.45 8.51
C SER A 61 -1.87 -13.89 9.40
N GLN A 62 -1.54 -13.03 10.37
CA GLN A 62 -2.54 -12.34 11.20
C GLN A 62 -3.28 -11.24 10.41
N LEU A 63 -2.71 -10.79 9.29
CA LEU A 63 -3.30 -9.76 8.44
C LEU A 63 -4.20 -10.40 7.38
N LYS A 64 -5.44 -9.92 7.27
CA LYS A 64 -6.40 -10.40 6.27
C LYS A 64 -6.11 -9.88 4.87
N ALA A 65 -5.68 -8.63 4.78
CA ALA A 65 -5.19 -8.05 3.53
C ALA A 65 -4.27 -6.86 3.78
N TYR A 66 -3.46 -6.57 2.77
CA TYR A 66 -2.72 -5.32 2.63
C TYR A 66 -3.26 -4.51 1.45
N PHE A 67 -3.59 -3.25 1.70
CA PHE A 67 -4.04 -2.28 0.71
C PHE A 67 -2.91 -1.26 0.44
N GLY A 68 -2.28 -1.36 -0.72
CA GLY A 68 -1.22 -0.45 -1.16
C GLY A 68 -1.76 0.63 -2.10
N LEU A 69 -1.72 1.89 -1.67
CA LEU A 69 -2.26 3.04 -2.40
C LEU A 69 -1.12 3.86 -3.02
N SER A 70 -1.07 3.96 -4.35
CA SER A 70 -0.11 4.78 -5.11
C SER A 70 1.36 4.61 -4.65
N GLY A 71 1.79 3.38 -4.36
CA GLY A 71 3.10 3.09 -3.79
C GLY A 71 4.23 2.97 -4.81
N GLY A 72 5.45 3.30 -4.39
CA GLY A 72 6.68 2.99 -5.12
C GLY A 72 7.29 1.69 -4.60
N TYR A 73 7.46 0.69 -5.46
CA TYR A 73 7.87 -0.66 -5.05
C TYR A 73 9.24 -1.10 -5.59
N ASN A 74 9.84 -0.30 -6.47
CA ASN A 74 11.17 -0.52 -7.01
C ASN A 74 11.96 0.80 -6.97
N MET A 75 12.74 0.99 -5.92
CA MET A 75 13.46 2.24 -5.67
C MET A 75 14.58 2.46 -6.67
N VAL A 76 15.17 1.38 -7.22
CA VAL A 76 16.20 1.46 -8.26
C VAL A 76 15.63 2.18 -9.50
N ASN A 77 14.44 1.78 -9.93
CA ASN A 77 13.79 2.37 -11.11
C ASN A 77 13.24 3.78 -10.86
N LEU A 78 13.05 4.17 -9.61
CA LEU A 78 12.45 5.45 -9.24
C LEU A 78 13.47 6.55 -8.93
N VAL A 79 14.76 6.25 -8.79
CA VAL A 79 15.81 7.26 -8.52
C VAL A 79 15.76 8.40 -9.55
N ASP A 80 15.81 8.05 -10.83
CA ASP A 80 15.88 9.03 -11.93
C ASP A 80 14.55 9.75 -12.13
N HIS A 81 13.45 9.04 -11.95
CA HIS A 81 12.11 9.62 -11.98
C HIS A 81 11.97 10.71 -10.90
N PHE A 82 12.30 10.39 -9.65
CA PHE A 82 12.23 11.36 -8.54
C PHE A 82 13.18 12.54 -8.74
N HIS A 83 14.38 12.30 -9.28
CA HIS A 83 15.30 13.37 -9.62
C HIS A 83 14.71 14.35 -10.65
N GLY A 84 14.11 13.84 -11.72
CA GLY A 84 13.43 14.67 -12.73
C GLY A 84 12.20 15.42 -12.20
N ARG A 85 11.68 15.01 -11.04
CA ARG A 85 10.52 15.62 -10.36
C ARG A 85 10.89 16.51 -9.18
N GLY A 86 12.19 16.79 -8.97
CA GLY A 86 12.68 17.74 -7.96
C GLY A 86 13.17 17.12 -6.65
N LEU A 87 13.08 15.80 -6.48
CA LEU A 87 13.72 15.10 -5.37
C LEU A 87 15.10 14.62 -5.82
N TYR A 88 16.13 15.44 -5.59
CA TYR A 88 17.49 15.18 -6.08
C TYR A 88 18.04 13.81 -5.65
N ARG A 89 18.81 13.16 -6.55
CA ARG A 89 19.41 11.85 -6.30
C ARG A 89 20.16 11.78 -4.98
N SER A 90 20.96 12.80 -4.65
CA SER A 90 21.73 12.84 -3.40
C SER A 90 20.82 12.78 -2.16
N ILE A 91 19.71 13.53 -2.16
CA ILE A 91 18.73 13.53 -1.07
C ILE A 91 18.02 12.17 -1.02
N PHE A 92 17.55 11.68 -2.17
CA PHE A 92 16.86 10.39 -2.24
C PHE A 92 17.75 9.24 -1.75
N LEU A 93 19.00 9.17 -2.21
CA LEU A 93 19.96 8.16 -1.77
C LEU A 93 20.28 8.31 -0.27
N SER A 94 20.34 9.52 0.26
CA SER A 94 20.52 9.73 1.71
C SER A 94 19.33 9.18 2.51
N ILE A 95 18.11 9.35 2.03
CA ILE A 95 16.90 8.78 2.66
C ILE A 95 16.94 7.25 2.59
N MET A 96 17.40 6.70 1.46
CA MET A 96 17.44 5.26 1.21
C MET A 96 18.67 4.55 1.80
N GLU A 97 19.45 5.20 2.67
CA GLU A 97 20.67 4.64 3.27
C GLU A 97 21.74 4.23 2.24
N GLY A 98 21.85 5.00 1.16
CA GLY A 98 22.82 4.83 0.08
C GLY A 98 22.34 3.93 -1.07
N GLU A 99 23.09 3.98 -2.17
CA GLU A 99 22.75 3.27 -3.41
C GLU A 99 22.71 1.74 -3.24
N GLN A 100 23.60 1.20 -2.42
CA GLN A 100 23.68 -0.25 -2.14
C GLN A 100 22.42 -0.79 -1.46
N SER A 101 21.69 0.07 -0.74
CA SER A 101 20.49 -0.26 0.00
C SER A 101 19.22 -0.23 -0.87
N LEU A 102 19.26 0.36 -2.07
CA LEU A 102 18.09 0.49 -2.94
C LEU A 102 17.43 -0.85 -3.26
N LYS A 103 18.23 -1.88 -3.57
CA LYS A 103 17.71 -3.23 -3.87
C LYS A 103 17.00 -3.84 -2.67
N ARG A 104 17.57 -3.65 -1.47
CA ARG A 104 16.97 -4.13 -0.21
C ARG A 104 15.64 -3.45 0.05
N PHE A 105 15.57 -2.14 -0.16
CA PHE A 105 14.34 -1.36 0.00
C PHE A 105 13.49 -1.34 -1.28
N SER A 106 13.64 -2.30 -2.17
CA SER A 106 12.77 -2.47 -3.34
C SER A 106 11.99 -3.76 -3.18
N PRO A 107 10.78 -3.74 -2.58
CA PRO A 107 10.02 -4.96 -2.35
C PRO A 107 9.76 -5.74 -3.66
N GLU A 108 9.61 -5.07 -4.81
CA GLU A 108 9.53 -5.73 -6.12
C GLU A 108 10.78 -6.57 -6.45
N VAL A 109 11.98 -6.06 -6.14
CA VAL A 109 13.24 -6.78 -6.35
C VAL A 109 13.36 -7.96 -5.39
N VAL A 110 12.97 -7.76 -4.12
CA VAL A 110 13.05 -8.80 -3.09
C VAL A 110 12.10 -9.95 -3.38
N VAL A 111 10.84 -9.69 -3.77
CA VAL A 111 9.87 -10.76 -4.05
C VAL A 111 10.20 -11.58 -5.30
N ARG A 112 10.97 -11.01 -6.25
CA ARG A 112 11.47 -11.76 -7.42
C ARG A 112 12.64 -12.69 -7.09
N ASN A 113 13.28 -12.52 -5.94
CA ASN A 113 14.41 -13.35 -5.57
C ASN A 113 13.95 -14.75 -5.16
N LEU A 114 14.30 -15.75 -5.96
CA LEU A 114 13.90 -17.15 -5.74
C LEU A 114 14.32 -17.71 -4.37
N LYS A 115 15.37 -17.15 -3.75
CA LYS A 115 15.77 -17.52 -2.39
C LYS A 115 14.67 -17.27 -1.35
N PHE A 116 13.83 -16.27 -1.58
CA PHE A 116 12.76 -15.88 -0.65
C PHE A 116 11.39 -16.41 -1.09
N ARG A 117 11.31 -17.31 -2.08
CA ARG A 117 10.03 -17.78 -2.62
C ARG A 117 9.08 -18.34 -1.57
N HIS A 118 9.61 -19.10 -0.61
CA HIS A 118 8.79 -19.65 0.48
C HIS A 118 8.26 -18.55 1.40
N ALA A 119 9.12 -17.64 1.86
CA ALA A 119 8.73 -16.48 2.65
C ALA A 119 7.68 -15.63 1.94
N VAL A 120 7.90 -15.31 0.67
CA VAL A 120 6.98 -14.51 -0.15
C VAL A 120 5.60 -15.17 -0.26
N SER A 121 5.52 -16.51 -0.28
CA SER A 121 4.24 -17.23 -0.29
C SER A 121 3.42 -17.10 1.00
N LEU A 122 4.03 -16.64 2.11
CA LEU A 122 3.33 -16.36 3.37
C LEU A 122 2.64 -14.99 3.37
N LEU A 123 2.94 -14.11 2.40
CA LEU A 123 2.35 -12.78 2.34
C LEU A 123 0.81 -12.86 2.29
N PRO A 124 0.11 -11.94 2.98
CA PRO A 124 -1.35 -11.91 2.95
C PRO A 124 -1.85 -11.54 1.54
N ARG A 125 -3.16 -11.58 1.33
CA ARG A 125 -3.77 -11.01 0.11
C ARG A 125 -3.35 -9.54 -0.03
N ILE A 126 -2.83 -9.17 -1.20
CA ILE A 126 -2.41 -7.80 -1.51
C ILE A 126 -3.38 -7.19 -2.53
N ILE A 127 -3.84 -5.98 -2.28
CA ILE A 127 -4.63 -5.22 -3.24
C ILE A 127 -3.91 -3.89 -3.46
N LEU A 128 -3.56 -3.62 -4.71
CA LEU A 128 -2.87 -2.41 -5.12
C LEU A 128 -3.84 -1.48 -5.85
N PHE A 129 -3.81 -0.21 -5.49
CA PHE A 129 -4.66 0.84 -6.06
C PHE A 129 -3.77 1.94 -6.61
N HIS A 130 -4.01 2.37 -7.84
CA HIS A 130 -3.20 3.43 -8.44
C HIS A 130 -3.96 4.25 -9.47
N GLY A 131 -3.78 5.57 -9.44
CA GLY A 131 -4.29 6.44 -10.50
C GLY A 131 -3.42 6.37 -11.77
N THR A 132 -4.02 6.23 -12.95
CA THR A 132 -3.23 6.19 -14.21
C THR A 132 -2.69 7.56 -14.63
N GLY A 133 -3.18 8.63 -14.01
CA GLY A 133 -2.70 9.99 -14.18
C GLY A 133 -1.72 10.41 -13.10
N ASP A 134 -1.23 9.46 -12.28
CA ASP A 134 -0.22 9.73 -11.26
C ASP A 134 1.12 10.07 -11.91
N TYR A 135 1.60 11.27 -11.62
CA TYR A 135 2.85 11.82 -12.12
C TYR A 135 3.90 11.98 -11.02
N SER A 136 3.55 11.63 -9.77
CA SER A 136 4.50 11.52 -8.65
C SER A 136 5.18 10.15 -8.68
N ILE A 137 4.39 9.09 -8.76
CA ILE A 137 4.85 7.72 -8.89
C ILE A 137 4.11 7.13 -10.08
N PRO A 138 4.80 6.71 -11.16
CA PRO A 138 4.11 6.14 -12.30
C PRO A 138 3.34 4.88 -11.90
N SER A 139 2.10 4.74 -12.36
CA SER A 139 1.28 3.55 -12.07
C SER A 139 1.92 2.22 -12.49
N ASP A 140 2.90 2.26 -13.40
CA ASP A 140 3.73 1.10 -13.78
C ASP A 140 4.51 0.50 -12.60
N ALA A 141 4.80 1.28 -11.55
CA ALA A 141 5.37 0.77 -10.31
C ALA A 141 4.44 -0.25 -9.63
N SER A 142 3.13 0.00 -9.61
CA SER A 142 2.15 -0.97 -9.07
C SER A 142 1.88 -2.12 -10.02
N LYS A 143 1.90 -1.89 -11.34
CA LYS A 143 1.79 -2.99 -12.34
C LYS A 143 2.95 -3.98 -12.19
N SER A 144 4.18 -3.48 -12.20
CA SER A 144 5.40 -4.28 -12.12
C SER A 144 5.49 -5.06 -10.81
N PHE A 145 5.05 -4.45 -9.70
CA PHE A 145 4.99 -5.12 -8.41
C PHE A 145 3.89 -6.18 -8.34
N ALA A 146 2.69 -5.89 -8.87
CA ALA A 146 1.64 -6.90 -8.97
C ALA A 146 2.10 -8.11 -9.79
N ASP A 147 2.76 -7.88 -10.94
CA ASP A 147 3.28 -8.95 -11.77
C ASP A 147 4.36 -9.79 -11.06
N ALA A 148 5.23 -9.13 -10.29
CA ALA A 148 6.24 -9.80 -9.47
C ALA A 148 5.59 -10.68 -8.39
N LEU A 149 4.58 -10.17 -7.69
CA LEU A 149 3.82 -10.89 -6.67
C LEU A 149 3.06 -12.09 -7.26
N ARG A 150 2.35 -11.91 -8.40
CA ARG A 150 1.66 -13.03 -9.08
C ARG A 150 2.63 -14.12 -9.50
N SER A 151 3.79 -13.73 -10.05
CA SER A 151 4.83 -14.67 -10.47
C SER A 151 5.40 -15.46 -9.29
N ALA A 152 5.39 -14.88 -8.09
CA ALA A 152 5.79 -15.54 -6.85
C ALA A 152 4.67 -16.39 -6.20
N GLY A 153 3.45 -16.39 -6.76
CA GLY A 153 2.31 -17.14 -6.25
C GLY A 153 1.49 -16.43 -5.18
N VAL A 154 1.70 -15.13 -4.97
CA VAL A 154 0.94 -14.33 -4.00
C VAL A 154 -0.40 -13.93 -4.58
N GLN A 155 -1.46 -14.00 -3.77
CA GLN A 155 -2.77 -13.48 -4.17
C GLN A 155 -2.72 -11.95 -4.23
N VAL A 156 -2.69 -11.41 -5.45
CA VAL A 156 -2.64 -9.96 -5.67
C VAL A 156 -3.66 -9.48 -6.69
N GLU A 157 -4.31 -8.38 -6.35
CA GLU A 157 -5.24 -7.64 -7.19
C GLU A 157 -4.68 -6.24 -7.48
N LEU A 158 -4.90 -5.74 -8.69
CA LEU A 158 -4.49 -4.40 -9.10
C LEU A 158 -5.68 -3.66 -9.69
N ILE A 159 -6.03 -2.53 -9.09
CA ILE A 159 -7.12 -1.66 -9.53
C ILE A 159 -6.51 -0.32 -9.97
N LEU A 160 -6.69 -0.01 -11.25
CA LEU A 160 -6.20 1.23 -11.85
C LEU A 160 -7.36 2.20 -12.10
N TYR A 161 -7.26 3.39 -11.52
CA TYR A 161 -8.28 4.43 -11.67
C TYR A 161 -7.90 5.38 -12.79
N LYS A 162 -8.70 5.37 -13.86
CA LYS A 162 -8.39 6.14 -15.08
C LYS A 162 -8.31 7.64 -14.80
N GLY A 163 -7.15 8.21 -15.11
CA GLY A 163 -6.89 9.65 -15.04
C GLY A 163 -6.69 10.22 -13.64
N LYS A 164 -6.94 9.46 -12.56
CA LYS A 164 -6.71 9.93 -11.18
C LYS A 164 -5.23 10.23 -10.98
N THR A 165 -4.91 11.34 -10.31
CA THR A 165 -3.54 11.76 -9.95
C THR A 165 -3.06 11.07 -8.67
N HIS A 166 -1.85 11.42 -8.19
CA HIS A 166 -1.32 10.83 -6.95
C HIS A 166 -2.23 11.08 -5.76
N THR A 167 -2.86 12.26 -5.70
CA THR A 167 -3.65 12.68 -4.53
C THR A 167 -5.14 12.41 -4.65
N ASP A 168 -5.65 12.25 -5.88
CA ASP A 168 -7.10 12.21 -6.15
C ASP A 168 -7.81 11.19 -5.26
N LEU A 169 -7.26 9.98 -5.12
CA LEU A 169 -7.90 8.85 -4.43
C LEU A 169 -8.09 9.05 -2.92
N PHE A 170 -7.28 9.86 -2.25
CA PHE A 170 -7.30 9.98 -0.79
C PHE A 170 -7.38 11.42 -0.29
N ILE A 171 -7.37 12.42 -1.19
CA ILE A 171 -7.63 13.82 -0.85
C ILE A 171 -8.85 14.31 -1.62
N GLN A 172 -8.77 14.42 -2.95
CA GLN A 172 -9.80 15.12 -3.72
C GLN A 172 -11.11 14.34 -3.77
N ASP A 173 -11.08 13.02 -3.92
CA ASP A 173 -12.27 12.18 -3.94
C ASP A 173 -13.01 12.21 -2.59
N PRO A 174 -12.35 12.01 -1.43
CA PRO A 174 -13.00 12.20 -0.12
C PRO A 174 -13.57 13.61 0.08
N LEU A 175 -12.85 14.66 -0.33
CA LEU A 175 -13.31 16.05 -0.19
C LEU A 175 -14.47 16.40 -1.15
N ARG A 176 -14.56 15.72 -2.30
CA ARG A 176 -15.66 15.88 -3.27
C ARG A 176 -16.99 15.42 -2.68
N GLY A 177 -16.96 14.45 -1.78
CA GLY A 177 -18.15 13.76 -1.28
C GLY A 177 -18.84 12.94 -2.38
N GLY A 178 -20.03 12.44 -2.09
CA GLY A 178 -20.71 11.47 -2.93
C GLY A 178 -20.25 10.05 -2.65
N ARG A 179 -20.18 9.22 -3.69
CA ARG A 179 -19.61 7.88 -3.64
C ARG A 179 -18.11 7.95 -3.93
N ASP A 180 -17.32 7.23 -3.14
CA ASP A 180 -15.86 7.16 -3.25
C ASP A 180 -15.47 5.76 -3.71
N GLU A 181 -14.95 5.64 -4.93
CA GLU A 181 -14.62 4.35 -5.55
C GLU A 181 -13.54 3.59 -4.76
N LEU A 182 -12.55 4.29 -4.18
CA LEU A 182 -11.51 3.66 -3.39
C LEU A 182 -12.09 3.06 -2.12
N LEU A 183 -12.90 3.83 -1.40
CA LEU A 183 -13.56 3.38 -0.18
C LEU A 183 -14.47 2.18 -0.47
N GLU A 184 -15.25 2.23 -1.55
CA GLU A 184 -16.13 1.12 -1.95
C GLU A 184 -15.34 -0.16 -2.24
N ASN A 185 -14.23 -0.06 -2.96
CA ASN A 185 -13.37 -1.21 -3.24
C ASN A 185 -12.74 -1.79 -1.96
N ILE A 186 -12.31 -0.93 -1.02
CA ILE A 186 -11.75 -1.38 0.26
C ILE A 186 -12.83 -2.07 1.11
N ILE A 187 -14.01 -1.47 1.23
CA ILE A 187 -15.12 -2.01 2.03
C ILE A 187 -15.60 -3.36 1.47
N GLN A 188 -15.68 -3.51 0.14
CA GLN A 188 -16.00 -4.81 -0.48
C GLN A 188 -15.04 -5.92 -0.06
N VAL A 189 -13.75 -5.61 0.12
CA VAL A 189 -12.77 -6.58 0.62
C VAL A 189 -12.93 -6.83 2.12
N ILE A 190 -13.18 -5.79 2.92
CA ILE A 190 -13.33 -5.90 4.39
C ILE A 190 -14.61 -6.65 4.79
N HIS A 191 -15.71 -6.47 4.04
CA HIS A 191 -17.01 -7.10 4.27
C HIS A 191 -17.26 -8.29 3.35
N ALA A 192 -16.23 -8.81 2.67
CA ALA A 192 -16.35 -10.01 1.86
C ALA A 192 -16.86 -11.18 2.71
N GLY A 193 -18.02 -11.74 2.33
CA GLY A 193 -18.68 -12.83 3.06
C GLY A 193 -19.61 -12.40 4.20
N ASP A 194 -19.83 -11.10 4.39
CA ASP A 194 -20.79 -10.54 5.35
C ASP A 194 -21.93 -9.84 4.59
N GLU A 195 -22.98 -10.60 4.24
CA GLU A 195 -24.13 -10.08 3.47
C GLU A 195 -24.84 -8.92 4.17
N VAL A 196 -24.88 -8.94 5.51
CA VAL A 196 -25.54 -7.91 6.31
C VAL A 196 -24.75 -6.61 6.25
N ALA A 197 -23.42 -6.68 6.39
CA ALA A 197 -22.56 -5.51 6.27
C ALA A 197 -22.61 -4.93 4.85
N LEU A 198 -22.53 -5.77 3.81
CA LEU A 198 -22.63 -5.32 2.41
C LEU A 198 -23.98 -4.66 2.10
N ALA A 199 -25.09 -5.20 2.61
CA ALA A 199 -26.41 -4.59 2.46
C ALA A 199 -26.48 -3.23 3.16
N LYS A 200 -25.86 -3.09 4.32
CA LYS A 200 -25.77 -1.82 5.05
C LYS A 200 -24.94 -0.78 4.29
N ASP A 201 -23.81 -1.17 3.69
CA ASP A 201 -22.99 -0.28 2.89
C ASP A 201 -23.71 0.21 1.63
N ALA A 202 -24.50 -0.67 1.00
CA ALA A 202 -25.25 -0.35 -0.21
C ALA A 202 -26.32 0.74 0.01
N VAL A 203 -26.87 0.85 1.23
CA VAL A 203 -27.87 1.85 1.61
C VAL A 203 -27.28 3.03 2.41
N ALA A 204 -25.97 3.04 2.65
CA ALA A 204 -25.32 4.11 3.38
C ALA A 204 -25.47 5.44 2.61
N PRO A 205 -25.78 6.55 3.30
CA PRO A 205 -25.90 7.85 2.65
C PRO A 205 -24.55 8.28 2.04
N PRO A 206 -24.54 8.90 0.86
CA PRO A 206 -23.31 9.41 0.27
C PRO A 206 -22.60 10.41 1.18
N ALA A 207 -21.27 10.46 1.10
CA ALA A 207 -20.49 11.39 1.90
C ALA A 207 -20.86 12.84 1.55
N ARG A 208 -20.92 13.71 2.57
CA ARG A 208 -21.16 15.14 2.34
C ARG A 208 -19.96 15.74 1.59
N ARG A 209 -20.24 16.57 0.57
CA ARG A 209 -19.22 17.39 -0.07
C ARG A 209 -18.60 18.37 0.92
N LEU A 210 -17.28 18.37 1.03
CA LEU A 210 -16.52 19.25 1.92
C LEU A 210 -15.94 20.47 1.20
N VAL A 211 -15.68 20.34 -0.11
CA VAL A 211 -15.04 21.39 -0.92
C VAL A 211 -15.77 21.60 -2.26
N PRO A 212 -15.95 22.85 -2.73
CA PRO A 212 -16.51 23.14 -4.06
C PRO A 212 -15.69 22.49 -5.20
N GLU A 213 -16.39 22.03 -6.25
CA GLU A 213 -15.74 21.29 -7.34
C GLU A 213 -14.62 22.07 -8.03
N PHE A 214 -14.80 23.38 -8.23
CA PHE A 214 -13.78 24.21 -8.91
C PHE A 214 -12.46 24.26 -8.13
N MET A 215 -12.50 24.23 -6.79
CA MET A 215 -11.29 24.22 -5.97
C MET A 215 -10.56 22.88 -6.09
N LEU A 216 -11.28 21.77 -6.17
CA LEU A 216 -10.70 20.44 -6.39
C LEU A 216 -10.05 20.35 -7.78
N GLN A 217 -10.71 20.86 -8.81
CA GLN A 217 -10.16 20.90 -10.17
C GLN A 217 -8.93 21.80 -10.26
N LEU A 218 -8.92 22.93 -9.55
CA LEU A 218 -7.75 23.81 -9.45
C LEU A 218 -6.60 23.12 -8.71
N ALA A 219 -6.88 22.51 -7.55
CA ALA A 219 -5.90 21.77 -6.77
C ALA A 219 -5.27 20.64 -7.60
N ARG A 220 -6.06 19.89 -8.36
CA ARG A 220 -5.56 18.83 -9.26
C ARG A 220 -4.60 19.35 -10.32
N LYS A 221 -4.82 20.57 -10.84
CA LYS A 221 -3.95 21.19 -11.87
C LYS A 221 -2.69 21.82 -11.29
N MET A 222 -2.76 22.34 -10.07
CA MET A 222 -1.66 23.07 -9.43
C MET A 222 -0.80 22.21 -8.51
N SER A 223 -1.37 21.14 -7.95
CA SER A 223 -0.62 20.16 -7.16
C SER A 223 0.58 19.68 -7.98
N PRO A 224 1.75 19.48 -7.35
CA PRO A 224 2.86 18.76 -7.97
C PRO A 224 2.74 17.24 -7.75
N PHE A 225 1.65 16.79 -7.12
CA PHE A 225 1.29 15.39 -6.84
C PHE A 225 0.01 14.91 -7.54
#